data_AF-A0A447RV17-F1
#
_entry.id   AF-A0A447RV17-F1
#
_cell.length_a   1.000
_cell.length_b   1.000
_cell.length_c   1.000
_cell.angle_alpha   90.00
_cell.angle_beta   90.00
_cell.angle_gamma   90.00
#
_symmetry.space_group_name_H-M   'P 1'
#
loop_
_entity.id
_entity.type
_entity.pdbx_description
1 polymer ?
#
loop_
_entity_poly.entity_id
_entity_poly.type
_entity_poly.pdbx_seq_one_letter_code
_entity_poly.pdbx_strand_id
1 'polypeptide(L)'
;MMAALFGTLMLASCTEMVLSRILHLARRIITPLVSGVVVMIIGLSLIQVGLTSIGGGYAAMADHTFGAPKNLLLAGIVLALIIILNRQRNPYLRIASLVIAMAAGYLAAWFLDMLPANTAPTNSSLITVPTPLYYGLGIDWSLLLP
;
A
#
# COMPACT_ATOMS: atom_id res chain seq x y z
N MET A 1 -11.82 -7.18 14.62
CA MET A 1 -10.46 -7.22 14.04
C MET A 1 -9.77 -5.85 14.07
N MET A 2 -10.35 -4.78 13.49
CA MET A 2 -9.71 -3.46 13.46
C MET A 2 -9.34 -2.91 14.85
N ALA A 3 -10.24 -3.04 15.84
CA ALA A 3 -9.97 -2.70 17.25
C ALA A 3 -8.71 -3.40 17.80
N ALA A 4 -8.55 -4.69 17.46
CA ALA A 4 -7.42 -5.51 17.89
C ALA A 4 -6.13 -5.02 17.22
N LEU A 5 -6.14 -4.78 15.91
CA LEU A 5 -4.97 -4.26 15.19
C LEU A 5 -4.51 -2.91 15.74
N PHE A 6 -5.43 -1.97 15.97
CA PHE A 6 -5.05 -0.66 16.52
C PHE A 6 -4.49 -0.77 17.95
N GLY A 7 -5.11 -1.57 18.82
CA GLY A 7 -4.62 -1.74 20.19
C GLY A 7 -3.29 -2.52 20.27
N THR A 8 -3.10 -3.56 19.44
CA THR A 8 -1.84 -4.31 19.38
C THR A 8 -0.71 -3.50 18.78
N LEU A 9 -0.95 -2.76 17.69
CA LEU A 9 0.07 -1.87 17.09
C LEU A 9 0.49 -0.75 18.05
N MET A 10 -0.44 -0.22 18.84
CA MET A 10 -0.12 0.77 19.87
C MET A 10 0.83 0.19 20.94
N LEU A 11 0.57 -1.03 21.41
CA LEU A 11 1.46 -1.74 22.33
C LEU A 11 2.80 -2.13 21.69
N ALA A 12 2.79 -2.58 20.44
CA ALA A 12 3.98 -2.94 19.69
C ALA A 12 4.91 -1.72 19.52
N SER A 13 4.37 -0.55 19.18
CA SER A 13 5.16 0.68 19.07
C SER A 13 5.82 1.10 20.40
N CYS A 14 5.14 0.90 21.53
CA CYS A 14 5.71 1.16 22.86
C CYS A 14 6.85 0.18 23.14
N THR A 15 6.65 -1.09 22.79
CA THR A 15 7.67 -2.14 22.92
C THR A 15 8.89 -1.84 22.05
N GLU A 16 8.70 -1.38 20.82
CA GLU A 16 9.77 -1.00 19.89
C GLU A 16 10.57 0.21 20.41
N MET A 17 9.89 1.18 21.03
CA MET A 17 10.56 2.32 21.69
C MET A 17 11.47 1.89 22.85
N VAL A 18 11.09 0.83 23.59
CA VAL A 18 11.94 0.23 24.62
C VAL A 18 13.09 -0.55 24.00
N LEU A 19 12.83 -1.39 22.98
CA LEU A 19 13.84 -2.16 22.26
C LEU A 19 14.89 -1.26 21.58
N SER A 20 14.51 -0.06 21.14
CA SER A 20 15.39 0.92 20.51
C SER A 20 16.68 1.18 21.31
N ARG A 21 16.59 1.11 22.65
CA ARG A 21 17.76 1.28 23.55
C ARG A 21 18.79 0.16 23.40
N ILE A 22 18.39 -1.04 23.00
CA ILE A 22 19.21 -2.25 22.92
C ILE A 22 19.67 -2.55 21.48
N LEU A 23 19.10 -1.85 20.47
CA LEU A 23 19.42 -2.06 19.04
C LEU A 23 20.90 -1.92 18.70
N HIS A 24 21.66 -1.13 19.47
CA HIS A 24 23.10 -0.99 19.25
C HIS A 24 23.85 -2.33 19.42
N LEU A 25 23.37 -3.23 20.27
CA LEU A 25 23.91 -4.58 20.44
C LEU A 25 23.42 -5.53 19.34
N ALA A 26 22.18 -5.37 18.89
CA ALA A 26 21.56 -6.19 17.83
C ALA A 26 22.22 -6.01 16.46
N ARG A 27 22.82 -4.83 16.17
CA ARG A 27 23.58 -4.57 14.94
C ARG A 27 24.75 -5.53 14.71
N ARG A 28 25.26 -6.20 15.75
CA ARG A 28 26.31 -7.24 15.60
C ARG A 28 25.77 -8.54 15.03
N ILE A 29 24.48 -8.81 15.21
CA ILE A 29 23.79 -10.03 14.79
C ILE A 29 23.13 -9.82 13.41
N ILE A 30 22.54 -8.64 13.18
CA ILE A 30 21.89 -8.28 11.92
C ILE A 30 22.95 -7.81 10.93
N THR A 31 23.57 -8.75 10.22
CA THR A 31 24.52 -8.45 9.15
C THR A 31 23.80 -7.88 7.91
N PRO A 32 24.51 -7.18 7.01
CA PRO A 32 23.91 -6.66 5.76
C PRO A 32 23.25 -7.74 4.90
N LEU A 33 23.73 -9.00 4.98
CA LEU A 33 23.14 -10.13 4.29
C LEU A 33 21.74 -10.47 4.83
N VAL A 34 21.56 -10.52 6.15
CA VAL A 34 20.26 -10.82 6.77
C VAL A 34 19.27 -9.70 6.47
N SER A 35 19.67 -8.45 6.66
CA SER A 35 18.81 -7.30 6.35
C SER A 35 18.42 -7.26 4.87
N GLY A 36 19.35 -7.56 3.96
CA GLY A 36 19.08 -7.57 2.51
C GLY A 36 18.06 -8.64 2.11
N VAL A 37 18.20 -9.86 2.66
CA VAL A 37 17.25 -10.96 2.39
C VAL A 37 15.85 -10.63 2.91
N VAL A 38 15.73 -10.09 4.13
CA VAL A 38 14.42 -9.71 4.70
C VAL A 38 13.74 -8.64 3.85
N VAL A 39 14.47 -7.59 3.44
CA VAL A 39 13.91 -6.52 2.58
C VAL A 39 13.49 -7.08 1.22
N MET A 40 14.25 -8.02 0.66
CA MET A 40 13.89 -8.67 -0.59
C MET A 40 12.62 -9.51 -0.46
N ILE A 41 12.47 -10.29 0.62
CA ILE A 41 11.26 -11.08 0.88
C ILE A 41 10.03 -10.15 1.02
N ILE A 42 10.16 -9.05 1.76
CA ILE A 42 9.09 -8.04 1.86
C ILE A 42 8.75 -7.49 0.46
N GLY A 43 9.75 -7.09 -0.33
CA GLY A 43 9.55 -6.60 -1.68
C GLY A 43 8.84 -7.60 -2.60
N LEU A 44 9.28 -8.87 -2.59
CA LEU A 44 8.67 -9.94 -3.37
C LEU A 44 7.22 -10.21 -2.96
N SER A 45 6.91 -10.15 -1.65
CA SER A 45 5.53 -10.31 -1.17
C SER A 45 4.61 -9.16 -1.62
N LEU A 46 5.13 -7.92 -1.63
CA LEU A 46 4.37 -6.76 -2.11
C LEU A 46 4.13 -6.78 -3.62
N ILE A 47 5.05 -7.36 -4.40
CA ILE A 47 4.86 -7.55 -5.84
C ILE A 47 3.64 -8.45 -6.10
N GLN A 48 3.42 -9.50 -5.30
CA GLN A 48 2.26 -10.38 -5.47
C GLN A 48 0.94 -9.62 -5.30
N VAL A 49 0.83 -8.79 -4.26
CA VAL A 49 -0.35 -7.95 -4.01
C VAL A 49 -0.53 -6.90 -5.12
N GLY A 50 0.58 -6.36 -5.64
CA GLY A 50 0.58 -5.48 -6.80
C GLY A 50 0.02 -6.15 -8.07
N LEU A 51 0.43 -7.39 -8.34
CA LEU A 51 -0.07 -8.17 -9.49
C LEU A 51 -1.57 -8.47 -9.34
N THR A 52 -2.04 -8.82 -8.15
CA THR A 52 -3.48 -8.99 -7.89
C THR A 52 -4.25 -7.69 -8.15
N SER A 53 -3.67 -6.54 -7.79
CA SER A 53 -4.28 -5.22 -8.04
C SER A 53 -4.35 -4.89 -9.54
N ILE A 54 -3.29 -5.21 -10.30
CA ILE A 54 -3.27 -5.07 -11.77
C ILE A 54 -4.35 -5.94 -12.43
N GLY A 55 -4.63 -7.13 -11.87
CA GLY A 55 -5.68 -8.03 -12.34
C GLY A 55 -7.12 -7.56 -12.08
N GLY A 56 -7.32 -6.42 -11.39
CA GLY A 56 -8.65 -5.93 -10.99
C GLY A 56 -8.96 -6.10 -9.51
N GLY A 57 -7.98 -6.51 -8.70
CA GLY A 57 -8.11 -6.66 -7.25
C GLY A 57 -8.91 -7.88 -6.81
N TYR A 58 -9.15 -7.98 -5.50
CA TYR A 58 -9.89 -9.10 -4.91
C TYR A 58 -11.37 -9.16 -5.34
N ALA A 59 -11.96 -8.03 -5.76
CA ALA A 59 -13.32 -7.97 -6.29
C ALA A 59 -13.44 -8.70 -7.64
N ALA A 60 -12.52 -8.44 -8.59
CA ALA A 60 -12.52 -9.13 -9.88
C ALA A 60 -12.22 -10.65 -9.76
N MET A 61 -11.49 -11.04 -8.71
CA MET A 61 -11.25 -12.45 -8.40
C MET A 61 -12.52 -13.16 -7.89
N ALA A 62 -13.36 -12.46 -7.12
CA ALA A 62 -14.67 -12.98 -6.69
C ALA A 62 -15.67 -13.07 -7.87
N ASP A 63 -15.59 -12.14 -8.83
CA ASP A 63 -16.49 -12.08 -9.99
C ASP A 63 -15.99 -12.92 -11.19
N HIS A 64 -14.93 -13.72 -11.03
CA HIS A 64 -14.25 -14.49 -12.10
C HIS A 64 -13.80 -13.66 -13.32
N THR A 65 -13.69 -12.33 -13.19
CA THR A 65 -13.23 -11.40 -14.23
C THR A 65 -11.77 -10.98 -14.04
N PHE A 66 -11.01 -11.75 -13.25
CA PHE A 66 -9.61 -11.49 -12.99
C PHE A 66 -8.81 -11.42 -14.30
N GLY A 67 -8.08 -10.32 -14.50
CA GLY A 67 -7.32 -10.08 -15.72
C GLY A 67 -8.18 -9.60 -16.90
N ALA A 68 -9.36 -9.02 -16.66
CA ALA A 68 -10.13 -8.37 -17.71
C ALA A 68 -9.23 -7.41 -18.53
N PRO A 69 -9.36 -7.43 -19.88
CA PRO A 69 -8.43 -6.71 -20.76
C PRO A 69 -8.39 -5.21 -20.48
N LYS A 70 -9.49 -4.63 -19.99
CA LYS A 70 -9.57 -3.23 -19.57
C LYS A 70 -8.62 -2.91 -18.40
N ASN A 71 -8.60 -3.75 -17.35
CA ASN A 71 -7.75 -3.56 -16.17
C ASN A 71 -6.27 -3.71 -16.55
N LEU A 72 -5.97 -4.72 -17.36
CA LEU A 72 -4.61 -5.00 -17.80
C LEU A 72 -4.07 -3.92 -18.73
N LEU A 73 -4.91 -3.39 -19.62
CA LEU A 73 -4.57 -2.27 -20.50
C LEU A 73 -4.32 -0.98 -19.69
N LEU A 74 -5.16 -0.67 -18.70
CA LEU A 74 -4.96 0.47 -17.80
C LEU A 74 -3.64 0.35 -17.04
N ALA A 75 -3.39 -0.80 -16.41
CA ALA A 75 -2.13 -1.07 -15.70
C ALA A 75 -0.91 -0.99 -16.64
N GLY A 76 -1.04 -1.51 -17.87
CA GLY A 76 -0.01 -1.44 -18.90
C GLY A 76 0.32 -0.01 -19.30
N ILE A 77 -0.69 0.86 -19.46
CA ILE A 77 -0.48 2.29 -19.74
C ILE A 77 0.27 2.96 -18.59
N VAL A 78 -0.15 2.74 -17.34
CA VAL A 78 0.52 3.32 -16.17
C VAL A 78 1.97 2.85 -16.08
N LEU A 79 2.22 1.55 -16.26
CA LEU A 79 3.58 0.98 -16.24
C LEU A 79 4.45 1.56 -17.37
N ALA A 80 3.92 1.63 -18.59
CA ALA A 80 4.61 2.22 -19.73
C ALA A 80 4.97 3.69 -19.46
N LEU A 81 4.05 4.45 -18.87
CA LEU A 81 4.27 5.85 -18.52
C LEU A 81 5.39 5.98 -17.46
N ILE A 82 5.38 5.14 -16.42
CA ILE A 82 6.46 5.08 -15.42
C ILE A 82 7.81 4.84 -16.11
N ILE A 83 7.89 3.85 -17.01
CA ILE A 83 9.14 3.50 -17.71
C ILE A 83 9.64 4.67 -18.58
N ILE A 84 8.74 5.31 -19.35
CA ILE A 84 9.09 6.44 -20.23
C ILE A 84 9.57 7.64 -19.42
N LEU A 85 8.91 7.96 -18.29
CA LEU A 85 9.29 9.08 -17.43
C LEU A 85 10.58 8.79 -16.64
N ASN A 86 10.81 7.54 -16.23
CA ASN A 86 12.03 7.14 -15.52
C ASN A 86 13.26 7.19 -16.44
N ARG A 87 13.08 7.01 -17.74
CA ARG A 87 14.14 7.11 -18.76
C ARG A 87 14.58 8.55 -19.03
N GLN A 88 13.84 9.57 -18.58
CA GLN A 88 14.19 10.97 -18.80
C GLN A 88 15.46 11.36 -18.02
N ARG A 89 16.30 12.23 -18.60
CA ARG A 89 17.54 12.72 -17.96
C ARG A 89 17.27 13.66 -16.77
N ASN A 90 16.09 14.25 -16.67
CA ASN A 90 15.78 15.19 -15.59
C ASN A 90 15.47 14.43 -14.28
N PRO A 91 16.26 14.59 -13.20
CA PRO A 91 16.07 13.86 -11.95
C PRO A 91 14.73 14.17 -11.27
N TYR A 92 14.20 15.39 -11.42
CA TYR A 92 12.90 15.76 -10.85
C TYR A 92 11.75 14.99 -11.49
N LEU A 93 11.78 14.80 -12.81
CA LEU A 93 10.79 14.01 -13.53
C LEU A 93 10.86 12.52 -13.16
N ARG A 94 12.05 12.01 -12.84
CA ARG A 94 12.24 10.62 -12.40
C ARG A 94 11.57 10.34 -11.05
N ILE A 95 11.72 11.24 -10.08
CA ILE A 95 11.10 11.11 -8.75
C ILE A 95 9.58 11.30 -8.85
N ALA A 96 9.12 12.27 -9.63
CA ALA A 96 7.69 12.55 -9.82
C ALA A 96 6.97 11.52 -10.71
N SER A 97 7.71 10.65 -11.40
CA SER A 97 7.17 9.72 -12.40
C SER A 97 6.01 8.87 -11.89
N LEU A 98 6.10 8.37 -10.64
CA LEU A 98 5.05 7.55 -10.02
C LEU A 98 3.77 8.35 -9.82
N VAL A 99 3.87 9.59 -9.32
CA VAL A 99 2.71 10.47 -9.08
C VAL A 99 2.04 10.85 -10.40
N ILE A 100 2.84 11.24 -11.40
CA ILE A 100 2.33 11.62 -12.73
C ILE A 100 1.65 10.41 -13.41
N ALA A 101 2.24 9.22 -13.31
CA ALA A 101 1.66 8.00 -13.85
C ALA A 101 0.35 7.62 -13.16
N MET A 102 0.26 7.76 -11.83
CA MET A 102 -0.99 7.55 -11.11
C MET A 102 -2.06 8.55 -11.53
N ALA A 103 -1.72 9.83 -11.67
CA ALA A 103 -2.66 10.86 -12.12
C ALA A 103 -3.17 10.59 -13.54
N ALA A 104 -2.27 10.25 -14.47
CA ALA A 104 -2.64 9.88 -15.84
C ALA A 104 -3.49 8.60 -15.89
N GLY A 105 -3.14 7.60 -15.08
CA GLY A 105 -3.93 6.37 -14.94
C GLY A 105 -5.34 6.62 -14.41
N TYR A 106 -5.47 7.50 -13.41
CA TYR A 106 -6.78 7.90 -12.90
C TYR A 106 -7.63 8.60 -13.97
N LEU A 107 -7.03 9.52 -14.74
CA LEU A 107 -7.72 10.18 -15.86
C LEU A 107 -8.15 9.17 -16.93
N ALA A 108 -7.30 8.21 -17.28
CA ALA A 108 -7.64 7.14 -18.21
C ALA A 108 -8.78 6.26 -17.68
N ALA A 109 -8.77 5.92 -16.39
CA ALA A 109 -9.86 5.18 -15.76
C ALA A 109 -11.19 5.95 -15.78
N TRP A 110 -11.14 7.28 -15.69
CA TRP A 110 -12.32 8.14 -15.85
C TRP A 110 -12.92 8.05 -17.24
N PHE A 111 -12.10 8.16 -18.30
CA PHE A 111 -12.58 8.01 -19.67
C PHE A 111 -13.13 6.62 -19.99
N LEU A 112 -12.68 5.59 -19.25
CA LEU A 112 -13.16 4.21 -19.39
C LEU A 112 -14.40 3.90 -18.54
N ASP A 113 -14.95 4.89 -17.83
CA ASP A 113 -16.11 4.76 -16.93
C ASP A 113 -15.92 3.67 -15.84
N MET A 114 -14.68 3.49 -15.40
CA MET A 114 -14.30 2.49 -14.38
C MET A 114 -14.31 3.04 -12.95
N LEU A 115 -14.68 4.32 -12.79
CA LEU A 115 -14.80 4.95 -11.49
C LEU A 115 -16.14 4.56 -10.85
N PRO A 116 -16.17 4.27 -9.54
CA PRO A 116 -17.42 4.05 -8.85
C PRO A 116 -18.33 5.27 -9.02
N ALA A 117 -19.51 5.07 -9.61
CA ALA A 117 -20.51 6.12 -9.77
C ALA A 117 -20.92 6.61 -8.38
N ASN A 118 -20.62 7.88 -8.06
CA ASN A 118 -20.91 8.61 -6.82
C ASN A 118 -21.69 7.83 -5.76
N THR A 119 -20.99 6.96 -5.02
CA THR A 119 -21.44 6.42 -3.73
C THR A 119 -20.92 7.29 -2.58
N ALA A 120 -20.68 8.58 -2.84
CA ALA A 120 -20.43 9.53 -1.77
C ALA A 120 -21.75 9.68 -1.00
N PRO A 121 -21.81 9.33 0.30
CA PRO A 121 -23.01 9.57 1.09
C PRO A 121 -23.31 11.08 1.03
N THR A 122 -24.55 11.42 0.69
CA THR A 122 -25.05 12.79 0.56
C THR A 122 -24.89 13.65 1.82
N ASN A 123 -24.50 13.03 2.94
CA ASN A 123 -24.25 13.65 4.23
C ASN A 123 -22.78 13.50 4.69
N SER A 124 -21.80 13.49 3.79
CA SER A 124 -20.41 13.58 4.22
C SER A 124 -20.12 15.01 4.70
N SER A 125 -19.78 15.15 5.98
CA SER A 125 -19.34 16.43 6.53
C SER A 125 -18.08 16.88 5.80
N LEU A 126 -18.09 18.10 5.24
CA LEU A 126 -16.92 18.76 4.65
C LEU A 126 -15.74 18.82 5.64
N ILE A 127 -16.04 18.79 6.94
CA ILE A 127 -15.07 18.73 8.03
C ILE A 127 -15.50 17.60 8.97
N THR A 128 -14.77 16.49 8.94
CA THR A 128 -14.89 15.41 9.92
C THR A 128 -13.85 15.62 11.01
N VAL A 129 -14.29 15.81 12.26
CA VAL A 129 -13.37 15.85 13.40
C VAL A 129 -12.91 14.41 13.66
N PRO A 130 -11.59 14.13 13.72
CA PRO A 130 -11.10 12.79 13.98
C PRO A 130 -11.56 12.36 15.37
N THR A 131 -12.37 11.31 15.44
CA THR A 131 -12.77 10.70 16.71
C THR A 131 -11.63 9.79 17.16
N PRO A 132 -10.91 10.13 18.25
CA PRO A 132 -9.90 9.23 18.78
C PRO A 132 -10.55 7.91 19.15
N LEU A 133 -9.86 6.79 18.92
CA LEU A 133 -10.34 5.45 19.26
C LEU A 133 -11.65 5.03 18.58
N TYR A 134 -11.91 5.49 17.35
CA TYR A 134 -13.13 5.12 16.60
C TYR A 134 -13.37 3.60 16.55
N TYR A 135 -12.31 2.81 16.39
CA TYR A 135 -12.40 1.34 16.33
C TYR A 135 -12.30 0.66 17.70
N GLY A 136 -12.03 1.38 18.79
CA GLY A 136 -11.79 0.84 20.13
C GLY A 136 -10.37 0.27 20.35
N LEU A 137 -10.12 -0.24 21.56
CA LEU A 137 -8.87 -0.92 21.94
C LEU A 137 -9.14 -2.40 22.18
N GLY A 138 -8.65 -3.25 21.29
CA GLY A 138 -8.51 -4.69 21.54
C GLY A 138 -7.04 -5.05 21.58
N ILE A 139 -6.66 -5.98 22.44
CA ILE A 139 -5.29 -6.53 22.45
C ILE A 139 -5.41 -8.01 22.13
N ASP A 140 -4.79 -8.40 21.02
CA ASP A 140 -4.64 -9.80 20.64
C ASP A 140 -3.16 -10.17 20.74
N TRP A 141 -2.85 -11.08 21.66
CA TRP A 141 -1.48 -11.51 21.91
C TRP A 141 -0.86 -12.25 20.72
N SER A 142 -1.69 -12.84 19.85
CA SER A 142 -1.21 -13.53 18.64
C SER A 142 -0.63 -12.57 17.60
N LEU A 143 -1.03 -11.29 17.62
CA LEU A 143 -0.61 -10.24 16.71
C LEU A 143 0.55 -9.38 17.26
N LEU A 144 1.09 -9.70 18.43
CA LEU A 144 2.11 -8.87 19.09
C LEU A 144 3.55 -9.22 18.64
N LEU A 145 3.80 -10.49 18.32
CA LEU A 145 5.11 -10.99 17.90
C LEU A 145 5.43 -10.83 16.40
N PRO A 146 4.49 -11.12 15.46
CA PRO A 146 4.73 -10.86 14.03
C PRO A 146 4.64 -9.36 13.70
#